data_AF-D2HAG9-F1
#
_entry.id   AF-D2HAG9-F1
#
_cell.length_a   1.000
_cell.length_b   1.000
_cell.length_c   1.000
_cell.angle_alpha   90.00
_cell.angle_beta   90.00
_cell.angle_gamma   90.00
#
_symmetry.space_group_name_H-M   'P 1'
#
loop_
_entity.id
_entity.type
_entity.pdbx_description
1 polymer ?
#
loop_
_entity_poly.entity_id
_entity_poly.type
_entity_poly.pdbx_seq_one_letter_code
_entity_poly.pdbx_strand_id
1 'polypeptide(L)'
;ALTRAAYKLWIPNTDFEAAANWSQNRTPCAGAAVEFPANKMVSVLVREGHSISDMLLPRDGEFVLASGAGFSAPDAGKDPDCRTGE
;
A
#
# COMPACT_ATOMS: atom_id res chain seq x y z
N ALA A 1 -3.46 -6.04 46.86
CA ALA A 1 -3.90 -6.13 45.46
C ALA A 1 -2.69 -5.94 44.56
N LEU A 2 -2.46 -6.81 43.58
CA LEU A 2 -1.35 -6.67 42.62
C LEU A 2 -1.81 -5.74 41.49
N THR A 3 -1.15 -4.58 41.36
CA THR A 3 -1.41 -3.62 40.27
C THR A 3 -0.86 -4.19 38.98
N ARG A 4 -1.73 -4.50 38.00
CA ARG A 4 -1.32 -4.98 36.68
C ARG A 4 -1.14 -3.77 35.75
N ALA A 5 -0.03 -3.70 35.03
CA ALA A 5 0.19 -2.65 34.04
C ALA A 5 -0.84 -2.77 32.90
N ALA A 6 -1.38 -1.63 32.46
CA ALA A 6 -2.24 -1.54 31.29
C ALA A 6 -1.43 -1.02 30.09
N TYR A 7 -1.63 -1.63 28.93
CA TYR A 7 -0.90 -1.32 27.70
C TYR A 7 -1.80 -0.57 26.72
N LYS A 8 -1.22 0.36 25.97
CA LYS A 8 -1.87 0.96 24.80
C LYS A 8 -1.22 0.42 23.55
N LEU A 9 -2.03 -0.09 22.64
CA LEU A 9 -1.58 -0.59 21.35
C LEU A 9 -1.93 0.43 20.27
N TRP A 10 -0.98 0.68 19.38
CA TRP A 10 -1.23 1.40 18.14
C TRP A 10 -1.88 0.43 17.15
N ILE A 11 -3.14 0.70 16.79
CA ILE A 11 -3.94 -0.14 15.90
C ILE A 11 -3.79 0.23 14.41
N PRO A 12 -3.79 1.51 14.00
CA PRO A 12 -3.73 1.84 12.59
C PRO A 12 -2.32 1.62 12.02
N ASN A 13 -2.20 1.53 10.70
CA ASN A 13 -0.93 1.33 10.02
C ASN A 13 -0.94 2.07 8.68
N THR A 14 0.15 1.92 7.93
CA THR A 14 0.34 2.46 6.58
C THR A 14 0.76 1.34 5.61
N ASP A 15 0.40 0.09 5.90
CA ASP A 15 0.72 -1.07 5.08
C ASP A 15 0.01 -0.95 3.72
N PHE A 16 0.71 -1.28 2.65
CA PHE A 16 0.20 -1.20 1.27
C PHE A 16 -0.96 -2.17 1.04
N GLU A 17 -0.91 -3.35 1.66
CA GLU A 17 -1.89 -4.42 1.53
C GLU A 17 -3.13 -4.22 2.42
N ALA A 18 -3.17 -3.16 3.23
CA ALA A 18 -4.33 -2.86 4.05
C ALA A 18 -5.36 -2.04 3.24
N ALA A 19 -6.46 -2.70 2.86
CA ALA A 19 -7.54 -2.08 2.09
C ALA A 19 -8.07 -0.77 2.70
N ALA A 20 -8.10 -0.67 4.04
CA ALA A 20 -8.53 0.53 4.75
C ALA A 20 -7.62 1.76 4.58
N ASN A 21 -6.40 1.58 4.08
CA ASN A 21 -5.48 2.69 3.81
C ASN A 21 -5.72 3.33 2.43
N TRP A 22 -6.57 2.73 1.60
CA TRP A 22 -6.89 3.20 0.26
C TRP A 22 -8.21 3.96 0.22
N SER A 23 -8.32 4.93 -0.68
CA SER A 23 -9.48 5.83 -0.80
C SER A 23 -10.81 5.10 -0.98
N GLN A 24 -10.82 4.00 -1.74
CA GLN A 24 -11.99 3.17 -2.01
C GLN A 24 -12.14 2.00 -1.03
N ASN A 25 -11.39 2.01 0.08
CA ASN A 25 -11.33 0.90 1.04
C ASN A 25 -11.01 -0.45 0.37
N ARG A 26 -10.15 -0.41 -0.66
CA ARG A 26 -9.76 -1.54 -1.52
C ARG A 26 -8.32 -1.34 -2.00
N THR A 27 -7.50 -2.38 -1.93
CA THR A 27 -6.13 -2.36 -2.46
C THR A 27 -6.09 -2.29 -3.99
N PRO A 28 -5.01 -1.76 -4.59
CA PRO A 28 -4.82 -1.76 -6.03
C PRO A 28 -4.88 -3.18 -6.59
N CYS A 29 -5.49 -3.35 -7.75
CA CYS A 29 -5.43 -4.59 -8.52
C CYS A 29 -4.15 -4.65 -9.38
N ALA A 30 -3.85 -5.84 -9.91
CA ALA A 30 -2.73 -6.00 -10.83
C ALA A 30 -2.95 -5.14 -12.08
N GLY A 31 -1.94 -4.34 -12.43
CA GLY A 31 -2.00 -3.41 -13.56
C GLY A 31 -2.70 -2.08 -13.24
N ALA A 32 -3.10 -1.84 -11.99
CA ALA A 32 -3.64 -0.54 -11.60
C ALA A 32 -2.58 0.57 -11.69
N ALA A 33 -3.05 1.80 -11.93
CA ALA A 33 -2.31 3.01 -11.60
C ALA A 33 -2.51 3.35 -10.12
N VAL A 34 -1.46 3.81 -9.46
CA VAL A 34 -1.45 4.11 -8.03
C VAL A 34 -0.98 5.54 -7.79
N GLU A 35 -1.71 6.28 -6.96
CA GLU A 35 -1.35 7.65 -6.59
C GLU A 35 -1.24 7.80 -5.07
N PHE A 36 -0.08 8.24 -4.61
CA PHE A 36 0.10 8.78 -3.27
C PHE A 36 0.10 10.31 -3.32
N PRO A 37 -0.67 11.00 -2.47
CA PRO A 37 -0.72 12.45 -2.49
C PRO A 37 0.67 13.07 -2.29
N ALA A 38 1.08 13.90 -3.23
CA ALA A 38 2.44 14.44 -3.29
C ALA A 38 2.87 15.22 -2.02
N ASN A 39 1.92 15.78 -1.27
CA ASN A 39 2.15 16.59 -0.07
C ASN A 39 2.01 15.81 1.25
N LYS A 40 1.87 14.48 1.21
CA LYS A 40 1.76 13.64 2.41
C LYS A 40 3.08 12.92 2.67
N MET A 41 3.72 13.26 3.79
CA MET A 41 4.87 12.51 4.28
C MET A 41 4.42 11.17 4.87
N VAL A 42 4.86 10.06 4.28
CA VAL A 42 4.44 8.71 4.69
C VAL A 42 5.56 7.68 4.49
N SER A 43 5.69 6.75 5.44
CA SER A 43 6.45 5.52 5.29
C SER A 43 5.45 4.38 5.11
N VAL A 44 5.51 3.71 3.97
CA VAL A 44 4.59 2.64 3.57
C VAL A 44 5.32 1.31 3.64
N LEU A 45 4.75 0.35 4.37
CA LEU A 45 5.30 -1.00 4.41
C LEU A 45 4.67 -1.83 3.29
N VAL A 46 5.51 -2.42 2.45
CA VAL A 46 5.12 -3.33 1.37
C VAL A 46 5.59 -4.73 1.75
N ARG A 47 4.67 -5.70 1.68
CA ARG A 47 4.95 -7.08 2.08
C ARG A 47 4.90 -8.06 0.90
N GLU A 48 4.17 -7.71 -0.15
CA GLU A 48 3.91 -8.60 -1.28
C GLU A 48 4.36 -8.00 -2.62
N GLY A 49 4.36 -8.84 -3.65
CA GLY A 49 4.66 -8.42 -5.01
C GLY A 49 3.43 -7.82 -5.69
N HIS A 50 3.56 -6.60 -6.22
CA HIS A 50 2.48 -5.88 -6.89
C HIS A 50 2.86 -5.55 -8.33
N SER A 51 1.99 -5.95 -9.26
CA SER A 51 2.08 -5.54 -10.65
C SER A 51 1.36 -4.20 -10.81
N ILE A 52 2.07 -3.12 -11.14
CA ILE A 52 1.53 -1.75 -11.17
C ILE A 52 1.87 -1.12 -12.52
N SER A 53 0.90 -0.48 -13.19
CA SER A 53 1.17 0.17 -14.49
C SER A 53 1.94 1.47 -14.32
N ASP A 54 1.52 2.27 -13.33
CA ASP A 54 2.03 3.60 -13.04
C ASP A 54 1.95 3.87 -11.53
N MET A 55 2.94 4.54 -10.97
CA MET A 55 2.95 4.93 -9.56
C MET A 55 3.44 6.36 -9.36
N LEU A 56 2.58 7.20 -8.79
CA LEU A 56 2.97 8.53 -8.30
C LEU A 56 3.36 8.42 -6.82
N LEU A 57 4.62 8.76 -6.53
CA LEU A 57 5.20 8.70 -5.20
C LEU A 57 4.95 10.00 -4.41
N PRO A 58 4.89 9.95 -3.05
CA PRO A 58 4.92 11.15 -2.25
C PRO A 58 6.26 11.87 -2.44
N ARG A 59 6.28 13.21 -2.35
CA ARG A 59 7.54 13.98 -2.50
C ARG A 59 8.53 13.70 -1.37
N ASP A 60 8.00 13.49 -0.17
CA ASP A 60 8.75 13.12 1.02
C ASP A 60 8.15 11.82 1.56
N GLY A 61 8.93 10.76 1.69
CA GLY A 61 8.44 9.47 2.16
C GLY A 61 9.28 8.30 1.70
N GLU A 62 8.81 7.09 2.00
CA GLU A 62 9.50 5.86 1.65
C GLU A 62 8.55 4.69 1.49
N PHE A 63 8.98 3.70 0.71
CA PHE A 63 8.39 2.38 0.66
C PHE A 63 9.41 1.39 1.22
N VAL A 64 9.08 0.80 2.36
CA VAL A 64 9.90 -0.22 3.00
C VAL A 64 9.50 -1.57 2.41
N LEU A 65 10.41 -2.19 1.66
CA LEU A 65 10.18 -3.49 1.04
C LEU A 65 10.58 -4.61 2.00
N ALA A 66 9.60 -5.34 2.54
CA ALA A 66 9.85 -6.54 3.31
C ALA A 66 10.33 -7.70 2.40
N SER A 67 10.78 -8.80 3.02
CA SER A 67 11.14 -10.00 2.27
C SER A 67 9.94 -10.52 1.47
N GLY A 68 10.10 -10.63 0.15
CA GLY A 68 9.03 -11.05 -0.77
C GLY A 68 8.26 -9.89 -1.42
N ALA A 69 8.50 -8.66 -0.99
CA ALA A 69 7.91 -7.47 -1.58
C ALA A 69 8.59 -7.09 -2.90
N GLY A 70 7.82 -6.46 -3.80
CA GLY A 70 8.36 -5.92 -5.04
C GLY A 70 7.30 -5.25 -5.89
N PHE A 71 7.76 -4.44 -6.84
CA PHE A 71 6.91 -3.87 -7.89
C PHE A 71 7.39 -4.36 -9.24
N SER A 72 6.44 -4.76 -10.09
CA SER A 72 6.72 -5.18 -11.46
C SER A 72 5.80 -4.44 -12.44
N ALA A 73 6.26 -4.33 -13.68
CA ALA A 73 5.40 -3.88 -14.76
C ALA A 73 4.27 -4.92 -15.02
N PRO A 74 3.12 -4.50 -15.57
CA PRO A 74 2.03 -5.42 -15.89
C PRO A 74 2.38 -6.34 -17.05
N ASP A 75 2.01 -7.61 -16.92
CA ASP A 75 2.03 -8.56 -18.04
C ASP A 75 0.95 -8.15 -19.05
N ALA A 76 1.35 -7.83 -20.29
CA ALA A 76 0.47 -7.38 -21.38
C ALA A 76 -0.70 -8.33 -21.75
N GLY A 77 -0.78 -9.52 -21.15
CA GLY A 77 -1.77 -10.55 -21.45
C GLY A 77 -2.63 -11.03 -20.28
N LYS A 78 -2.58 -10.41 -19.08
CA LYS A 78 -3.15 -11.04 -17.87
C LYS A 78 -4.27 -10.32 -17.10
N ASP A 79 -4.69 -9.10 -17.43
CA ASP A 79 -5.83 -8.53 -16.67
C ASP A 79 -6.69 -7.53 -17.48
N PRO A 80 -7.81 -7.98 -18.08
CA PRO A 80 -8.81 -7.08 -18.66
C PRO A 80 -9.80 -6.49 -17.64
N ASP A 81 -9.77 -6.94 -16.38
CA ASP A 81 -10.76 -6.60 -15.34
C ASP A 81 -10.31 -5.45 -14.43
N CYS A 82 -9.02 -5.16 -14.36
CA CYS A 82 -8.48 -3.98 -13.66
C CYS A 82 -8.55 -2.73 -14.57
N ARG A 83 -9.76 -2.21 -14.79
CA ARG A 83 -9.92 -0.89 -15.42
C ARG A 83 -9.40 0.19 -14.47
N THR A 84 -8.70 1.17 -15.05
CA THR A 84 -8.26 2.44 -14.43
C THR A 84 -9.27 2.92 -13.39
N GLY A 85 -8.89 2.85 -12.12
CA GLY A 85 -9.71 3.33 -11.01
C GLY A 85 -9.67 4.84 -10.92
N GLU A 86 -10.86 5.46 -10.93
CA GLU A 86 -11.15 6.72 -10.23
C GLU A 86 -11.50 6.45 -8.76
#